data_AF-A0A2A5NZ11-F1
#
_entry.id   AF-A0A2A5NZ11-F1
#
_cell.length_a   1.000
_cell.length_b   1.000
_cell.length_c   1.000
_cell.angle_alpha   90.00
_cell.angle_beta   90.00
_cell.angle_gamma   90.00
#
_symmetry.space_group_name_H-M   'P 1'
#
loop_
_entity.id
_entity.type
_entity.pdbx_description
1 polymer ?
#
loop_
_entity_poly.entity_id
_entity_poly.type
_entity_poly.pdbx_seq_one_letter_code
_entity_poly.pdbx_strand_id
1 'polypeptide(L)'
;MWRWGPKGRCRGRPMKPRVLGFEPRTIQFVPFPPDPSRPPGPPIYMTPDEFEAYRLVFYEGLTQEEAAKRMGVSRGTLWRCLDSARRCIEGDPMEVP
;
A
#
# COMPACT_ATOMS: atom_id res chain seq x y z
N MET A 1 -7.15 9.44 -12.11
CA MET A 1 -7.83 8.74 -10.99
C MET A 1 -8.02 7.29 -11.39
N TRP A 2 -7.10 6.42 -10.99
CA TRP A 2 -7.11 5.00 -11.37
C TRP A 2 -7.93 4.18 -10.37
N ARG A 3 -8.67 3.17 -10.87
CA ARG A 3 -9.52 2.30 -10.04
C ARG A 3 -8.94 0.88 -10.09
N TRP A 4 -8.39 0.41 -8.98
CA TRP A 4 -7.88 -0.96 -8.86
C TRP A 4 -8.96 -1.91 -8.30
N GLY A 5 -9.01 -3.13 -8.84
CA GLY A 5 -9.88 -4.22 -8.40
C GLY A 5 -9.59 -5.50 -9.19
N PRO A 6 -9.69 -6.70 -8.58
CA PRO A 6 -9.37 -7.96 -9.24
C PRO A 6 -10.31 -8.21 -10.42
N LYS A 7 -9.76 -8.40 -11.62
CA LYS A 7 -10.48 -8.87 -12.82
C LYS A 7 -10.71 -10.38 -12.70
N GLY A 8 -11.68 -10.79 -11.88
CA GLY A 8 -12.03 -12.21 -11.74
C GLY A 8 -13.28 -12.44 -10.91
N ARG A 9 -14.06 -13.47 -11.25
CA ARG A 9 -15.27 -13.90 -10.53
C ARG A 9 -14.92 -14.44 -9.14
N CYS A 10 -14.67 -13.59 -8.17
CA CYS A 10 -14.58 -14.01 -6.77
C CYS A 10 -16.00 -14.12 -6.19
N ARG A 11 -16.40 -15.29 -5.70
CA ARG A 11 -17.62 -15.47 -4.87
C ARG A 11 -17.43 -14.69 -3.57
N GLY A 12 -18.06 -13.53 -3.45
CA GLY A 12 -18.00 -12.63 -2.30
C GLY A 12 -18.31 -11.19 -2.70
N ARG A 13 -18.59 -10.31 -1.73
CA ARG A 13 -18.85 -8.89 -2.01
C ARG A 13 -17.64 -8.32 -2.76
N PRO A 14 -17.80 -7.79 -3.98
CA PRO A 14 -16.68 -7.26 -4.74
C PRO A 14 -15.97 -6.18 -3.93
N MET A 15 -14.63 -6.24 -3.94
CA MET A 15 -13.82 -5.19 -3.32
C MET A 15 -14.23 -3.86 -3.95
N LYS A 16 -14.62 -2.90 -3.12
CA LYS A 16 -14.98 -1.57 -3.61
C LYS A 16 -13.75 -0.99 -4.33
N PRO A 17 -13.93 -0.36 -5.50
CA PRO A 17 -12.84 0.30 -6.21
C PRO A 17 -12.14 1.29 -5.27
N ARG A 18 -10.82 1.20 -5.19
CA ARG A 18 -9.99 2.11 -4.38
C ARG A 18 -9.35 3.14 -5.28
N VAL A 19 -9.23 4.35 -4.78
CA VAL A 19 -8.60 5.46 -5.48
C VAL A 19 -7.13 5.48 -5.10
N LEU A 20 -6.27 5.26 -6.10
CA LEU A 20 -4.84 5.51 -5.97
C LEU A 20 -4.54 6.92 -6.51
N GLY A 21 -3.70 7.67 -5.82
CA GLY A 21 -3.23 8.99 -6.25
C GLY A 21 -2.35 8.95 -7.52
N PHE A 22 -1.95 7.77 -7.99
CA PHE A 22 -1.07 7.59 -9.15
C PHE A 22 -1.41 6.29 -9.91
N GLU A 23 -0.87 6.13 -11.12
CA GLU A 23 -1.01 4.92 -11.95
C GLU A 23 0.15 3.95 -11.66
N PRO A 24 -0.10 2.73 -11.12
CA PRO A 24 0.97 1.78 -10.84
C PRO A 24 1.43 1.10 -12.13
N ARG A 25 2.59 1.51 -12.69
CA ARG A 25 3.25 0.80 -13.80
C ARG A 25 4.26 -0.23 -13.29
N THR A 26 5.12 0.18 -12.36
CA THR A 26 5.99 -0.66 -11.49
C THR A 26 6.52 0.30 -10.43
N ILE A 27 6.39 -0.02 -9.14
CA ILE A 27 6.83 0.88 -8.05
C ILE A 27 7.88 0.14 -7.25
N GLN A 28 9.11 0.63 -7.30
CA GLN A 28 10.18 0.16 -6.45
C GLN A 28 10.63 1.34 -5.58
N PHE A 29 10.54 1.19 -4.27
CA PHE A 29 11.15 2.11 -3.32
C PHE A 29 12.48 1.53 -2.88
N VAL A 30 13.58 2.15 -3.30
CA VAL A 30 14.92 1.73 -2.90
C VAL A 30 15.44 2.77 -1.90
N PRO A 31 15.70 2.39 -0.64
CA PRO A 31 16.36 3.30 0.29
C PRO A 31 17.73 3.67 -0.29
N PHE A 32 18.13 4.93 -0.22
CA PHE A 32 19.45 5.38 -0.66
C PHE A 32 20.41 5.23 0.53
N PRO A 33 21.20 4.14 0.63
CA PRO A 33 22.10 3.95 1.76
C PRO A 33 23.22 5.00 1.73
N PRO A 34 23.71 5.45 2.89
CA PRO A 34 24.88 6.34 2.95
C PRO A 34 26.15 5.66 2.42
N ASP A 35 26.21 4.33 2.43
CA ASP A 35 27.28 3.53 1.82
C ASP A 35 26.77 2.86 0.53
N PRO A 36 27.23 3.29 -0.66
CA PRO A 36 26.81 2.72 -1.93
C PRO A 36 27.37 1.31 -2.19
N SER A 37 28.33 0.84 -1.38
CA SER A 37 28.91 -0.51 -1.51
C SER A 37 28.09 -1.59 -0.79
N ARG A 38 27.18 -1.19 0.10
CA ARG A 38 26.32 -2.13 0.82
C ARG A 38 25.18 -2.59 -0.10
N PRO A 39 25.03 -3.91 -0.36
CA PRO A 39 23.89 -4.39 -1.12
C PRO A 39 22.59 -4.06 -0.36
N PRO A 40 21.52 -3.67 -1.07
CA PRO A 40 20.23 -3.47 -0.43
C PRO A 40 19.77 -4.76 0.27
N GLY A 41 19.06 -4.61 1.38
CA GLY A 41 18.40 -5.74 2.03
C GLY A 41 17.37 -6.40 1.11
N PRO A 42 16.79 -7.55 1.53
CA PRO A 42 15.73 -8.20 0.76
C PRO A 42 14.58 -7.21 0.49
N PRO A 43 14.00 -7.22 -0.73
CA PRO A 43 12.90 -6.33 -1.06
C PRO A 43 11.67 -6.65 -0.20
N ILE A 44 10.98 -5.61 0.25
CA ILE A 44 9.68 -5.72 0.89
C ILE A 44 8.62 -5.50 -0.19
N TYR A 45 7.71 -6.44 -0.34
CA TYR A 45 6.59 -6.34 -1.26
C TYR A 45 5.37 -5.79 -0.54
N MET A 46 4.70 -4.84 -1.18
CA MET A 46 3.52 -4.17 -0.64
C MET A 46 2.53 -3.93 -1.79
N THR A 47 1.24 -4.13 -1.53
CA THR A 47 0.19 -3.82 -2.49
C THR A 47 0.08 -2.30 -2.69
N PRO A 48 -0.40 -1.83 -3.85
CA PRO A 48 -0.60 -0.39 -4.08
C PRO A 48 -1.49 0.27 -3.03
N ASP A 49 -2.47 -0.45 -2.50
CA ASP A 49 -3.40 0.05 -1.47
C ASP A 49 -2.72 0.23 -0.11
N GLU A 50 -1.89 -0.73 0.28
CA GLU A 50 -1.09 -0.66 1.51
C GLU A 50 -0.10 0.49 1.44
N PHE A 51 0.57 0.64 0.30
CA PHE A 51 1.50 1.73 0.06
C PHE A 51 0.81 3.09 0.10
N GLU A 52 -0.32 3.25 -0.59
CA GLU A 52 -1.08 4.51 -0.58
C GLU A 52 -1.59 4.85 0.82
N ALA A 53 -2.10 3.86 1.58
CA ALA A 53 -2.52 4.07 2.96
C ALA A 53 -1.36 4.51 3.84
N TYR A 54 -0.22 3.83 3.75
CA TYR A 54 0.99 4.16 4.50
C TYR A 54 1.51 5.56 4.15
N ARG A 55 1.59 5.89 2.85
CA ARG A 55 2.00 7.20 2.36
C ARG A 55 1.11 8.31 2.91
N LEU A 56 -0.21 8.19 2.80
CA LEU A 56 -1.12 9.25 3.22
C LEU A 56 -1.02 9.55 4.71
N VAL A 57 -0.86 8.52 5.54
CA VAL A 57 -0.83 8.68 7.00
C VAL A 57 0.57 9.04 7.51
N PHE A 58 1.59 8.26 7.15
CA PHE A 58 2.93 8.41 7.73
C PHE A 58 3.82 9.40 6.97
N TYR A 59 3.64 9.53 5.65
CA TYR A 59 4.44 10.45 4.85
C TYR A 59 3.77 11.82 4.67
N GLU A 60 2.47 11.86 4.34
CA GLU A 60 1.72 13.11 4.19
C GLU A 60 1.11 13.64 5.50
N GLY A 61 1.17 12.86 6.58
CA GLY A 61 0.72 13.27 7.91
C GLY A 61 -0.80 13.43 8.06
N LEU A 62 -1.59 12.85 7.15
CA LEU A 62 -3.04 12.94 7.19
C LEU A 62 -3.62 12.08 8.32
N THR A 63 -4.74 12.53 8.88
CA THR A 63 -5.51 11.70 9.80
C THR A 63 -6.07 10.46 9.09
N GLN A 64 -6.36 9.40 9.85
CA GLN A 64 -6.97 8.18 9.29
C GLN A 64 -8.32 8.47 8.61
N GLU A 65 -9.05 9.49 9.06
CA GLU A 65 -10.33 9.86 8.46
C GLU A 65 -10.15 10.56 7.11
N GLU A 66 -9.18 11.47 7.01
CA GLU A 66 -8.82 12.15 5.76
C GLU A 66 -8.21 11.20 4.74
N ALA A 67 -7.30 10.33 5.18
CA ALA A 67 -6.70 9.31 4.33
C ALA A 67 -7.74 8.33 3.79
N ALA A 68 -8.69 7.88 4.62
CA ALA A 68 -9.78 7.00 4.19
C ALA A 68 -10.68 7.69 3.15
N LYS A 69 -11.01 8.98 3.39
CA LYS A 69 -11.78 9.79 2.44
C LYS A 69 -11.05 9.96 1.11
N ARG A 70 -9.73 10.18 1.15
CA ARG A 70 -8.87 10.37 -0.04
C ARG A 70 -8.73 9.09 -0.87
N MET A 71 -8.66 7.93 -0.22
CA MET A 71 -8.67 6.62 -0.89
C MET A 71 -10.07 6.16 -1.31
N GLY A 72 -11.14 6.83 -0.85
CA GLY A 72 -12.52 6.44 -1.12
C GLY A 72 -12.97 5.17 -0.38
N VAL A 73 -12.37 4.87 0.78
CA VAL A 73 -12.63 3.67 1.59
C VAL A 73 -13.19 4.00 2.97
N SER A 74 -13.68 3.01 3.71
CA SER A 74 -14.06 3.21 5.11
C SER A 74 -12.82 3.28 6.01
N ARG A 75 -12.94 3.91 7.18
CA ARG A 75 -11.87 3.95 8.19
C ARG A 75 -11.35 2.55 8.55
N GLY A 76 -12.25 1.58 8.70
CA GLY A 76 -11.86 0.19 8.99
C GLY A 76 -11.10 -0.49 7.84
N THR A 77 -11.39 -0.13 6.59
CA THR A 77 -10.62 -0.61 5.44
C THR A 77 -9.23 0.03 5.40
N LEU A 78 -9.13 1.34 5.65
CA LEU A 78 -7.84 2.01 5.77
C LEU A 78 -6.99 1.38 6.89
N TRP A 79 -7.59 1.16 8.06
CA TRP A 79 -6.90 0.55 9.19
C TRP A 79 -6.35 -0.84 8.86
N ARG A 80 -7.11 -1.69 8.15
CA ARG A 80 -6.62 -2.99 7.68
C ARG A 80 -5.44 -2.86 6.71
N CYS A 81 -5.46 -1.87 5.82
CA CYS A 81 -4.33 -1.60 4.93
C CYS A 81 -3.10 -1.13 5.70
N LEU A 82 -3.26 -0.28 6.71
CA LEU A 82 -2.16 0.19 7.55
C LEU A 82 -1.55 -0.94 8.38
N ASP A 83 -2.40 -1.77 9.00
CA ASP A 83 -2.00 -2.94 9.79
C ASP A 83 -1.24 -3.95 8.91
N SER A 84 -1.72 -4.21 7.70
CA SER A 84 -1.04 -5.07 6.72
C SER A 84 0.28 -4.46 6.24
N ALA A 85 0.30 -3.15 5.91
CA ALA A 85 1.51 -2.43 5.51
C ALA A 85 2.59 -2.47 6.61
N ARG A 86 2.20 -2.37 7.87
CA ARG A 86 3.10 -2.45 9.02
C ARG A 86 3.74 -3.83 9.15
N ARG A 87 2.97 -4.91 9.01
CA ARG A 87 3.52 -6.28 9.02
C ARG A 87 4.54 -6.51 7.92
N CYS A 88 4.28 -5.99 6.72
CA CYS A 88 5.24 -6.07 5.62
C CYS A 88 6.58 -5.41 5.96
N ILE A 89 6.55 -4.26 6.66
CA ILE A 89 7.76 -3.53 7.08
C ILE A 89 8.48 -4.22 8.24
N GLU A 90 7.75 -4.84 9.16
CA GLU A 90 8.30 -5.57 10.30
C GLU A 90 8.97 -6.91 9.90
N GLY A 91 8.92 -7.28 8.62
CA GLY A 91 9.65 -8.43 8.08
C GLY A 91 8.84 -9.73 8.03
N ASP A 92 7.51 -9.63 8.04
CA ASP A 92 6.62 -10.73 7.64
C ASP A 92 6.16 -10.46 6.19
N PRO A 93 7.01 -10.77 5.18
CA PRO A 93 6.70 -10.48 3.80
C PRO A 93 5.51 -11.33 3.37
N MET A 94 4.47 -10.68 2.85
CA MET A 94 3.52 -11.36 1.99
C MET A 94 4.32 -12.05 0.87
N GLU A 95 4.19 -13.37 0.73
CA GLU A 95 4.68 -14.06 -0.46
C GLU A 95 3.96 -13.46 -1.67
N VAL A 96 4.68 -12.65 -2.45
CA VAL A 96 4.18 -12.14 -3.73
C VAL A 96 5.12 -12.70 -4.81
N PRO A 97 4.61 -13.57 -5.71
CA PRO A 97 5.41 -14.22 -6.74
C PRO A 97 5.90 -13.24 -7.82
#